data_AF-A0A834RFT2-F1
#
_entry.id   AF-A0A834RFT2-F1
#
_cell.length_a   1.000
_cell.length_b   1.000
_cell.length_c   1.000
_cell.angle_alpha   90.00
_cell.angle_beta   90.00
_cell.angle_gamma   90.00
#
_symmetry.space_group_name_H-M   'P 1'
#
loop_
_entity.id
_entity.type
_entity.pdbx_description
1 polymer ?
#
loop_
_entity_poly.entity_id
_entity_poly.type
_entity_poly.pdbx_seq_one_letter_code
_entity_poly.pdbx_strand_id
1 'polypeptide(L)'
;MIGFQLRLKNLYRIEDIFRRYFEIANFFEWRCDYTIVQYQTKTIPWNYPVYRRALWIQIRAWILIAYTFTSLFIDDDIYCFQLNYFESILKTERLDLLGDFILIVLLILEYIWFRNFRSLRTYRLGFNNVIGRMIHYDKKRLTEKNHQILINKYNLMCLIYIGLYQLSRVIFSSLIIVLFILFKIGDDWDQIIFSFIIMFLAFLHSEIILGLFFVTFVHFTFTFEFLKTRLKQICVQAELLKIVIIPIFFPIRFVKNMAIYSMRLQH
;
A
#
# COMPACT_ATOMS: atom_id res chain seq x y z
N MET A 1 -15.49 4.53 -12.94
CA MET A 1 -14.63 4.04 -11.83
C MET A 1 -14.70 2.52 -11.87
N ILE A 2 -13.87 1.90 -12.71
CA ILE A 2 -13.99 0.50 -13.10
C ILE A 2 -13.49 -0.37 -11.93
N GLY A 3 -14.40 -1.15 -11.37
CA GLY A 3 -14.13 -2.55 -11.07
C GLY A 3 -12.80 -2.86 -10.40
N PHE A 4 -12.50 -2.21 -9.28
CA PHE A 4 -11.67 -2.85 -8.26
C PHE A 4 -12.52 -3.93 -7.57
N GLN A 5 -13.06 -4.86 -8.37
CA GLN A 5 -13.33 -6.18 -7.89
C GLN A 5 -11.94 -6.75 -7.60
N LEU A 6 -11.47 -6.55 -6.37
CA LEU A 6 -10.80 -7.63 -5.67
C LEU A 6 -11.77 -8.81 -5.70
N ARG A 7 -11.96 -9.47 -6.86
CA ARG A 7 -12.59 -10.77 -6.91
C ARG A 7 -11.76 -11.55 -5.92
N LEU A 8 -12.41 -11.98 -4.84
CA LEU A 8 -11.91 -12.94 -3.88
C LEU A 8 -11.75 -14.27 -4.64
N LYS A 9 -10.86 -14.28 -5.64
CA LYS A 9 -10.38 -15.49 -6.21
C LYS A 9 -9.39 -15.97 -5.16
N ASN A 10 -9.74 -17.07 -4.50
CA ASN A 10 -8.80 -17.73 -3.62
C ASN A 10 -7.51 -17.93 -4.39
N LEU A 11 -6.44 -17.32 -3.88
CA LEU A 11 -5.13 -17.51 -4.45
C LEU A 11 -4.58 -18.79 -3.87
N TYR A 12 -4.03 -19.64 -4.74
CA TYR A 12 -3.45 -20.93 -4.36
C TYR A 12 -1.93 -20.95 -4.53
N ARG A 13 -1.34 -19.85 -5.02
CA ARG A 13 0.11 -19.75 -5.26
C ARG A 13 0.62 -18.41 -4.74
N ILE A 14 1.80 -18.43 -4.13
CA ILE A 14 2.50 -17.23 -3.66
C ILE A 14 2.82 -16.27 -4.83
N GLU A 15 3.11 -16.80 -6.01
CA GLU A 15 3.36 -15.99 -7.22
C GLU A 15 2.14 -15.11 -7.57
N ASP A 16 0.93 -15.66 -7.42
CA ASP A 16 -0.30 -14.94 -7.71
C ASP A 16 -0.52 -13.80 -6.70
N ILE A 17 -0.07 -13.99 -5.45
CA ILE A 17 -0.09 -12.95 -4.41
C ILE A 17 0.81 -11.78 -4.81
N PHE A 18 2.03 -12.06 -5.27
CA PHE A 18 2.96 -11.00 -5.71
C PHE A 18 2.51 -10.32 -7.02
N ARG A 19 1.88 -11.06 -7.95
CA ARG A 19 1.24 -10.45 -9.14
C ARG A 19 0.12 -9.50 -8.75
N ARG A 20 -0.76 -9.94 -7.85
CA ARG A 20 -1.83 -9.10 -7.31
C ARG A 20 -1.25 -7.88 -6.59
N TYR A 21 -0.16 -8.04 -5.83
CA TYR A 21 0.50 -6.89 -5.21
C TYR A 21 0.94 -5.86 -6.26
N PHE A 22 1.61 -6.32 -7.33
CA PHE A 22 2.00 -5.43 -8.41
C PHE A 22 0.81 -4.72 -9.05
N GLU A 23 -0.26 -5.45 -9.40
CA GLU A 23 -1.45 -4.87 -10.04
C GLU A 23 -2.08 -3.77 -9.19
N ILE A 24 -2.13 -3.99 -7.87
CA ILE A 24 -2.74 -3.04 -6.97
C ILE A 24 -1.84 -1.83 -6.71
N ALA A 25 -0.54 -2.05 -6.47
CA ALA A 25 0.43 -0.96 -6.37
C ALA A 25 0.44 -0.13 -7.66
N ASN A 26 0.32 -0.79 -8.81
CA ASN A 26 0.25 -0.13 -10.09
C ASN A 26 -1.03 0.70 -10.27
N PHE A 27 -2.14 0.24 -9.69
CA PHE A 27 -3.39 0.98 -9.69
C PHE A 27 -3.36 2.22 -8.78
N PHE A 28 -2.99 2.08 -7.51
CA PHE A 28 -3.08 3.14 -6.51
C PHE A 28 -1.83 4.00 -6.39
N GLU A 29 -0.65 3.38 -6.39
CA GLU A 29 0.63 4.06 -6.14
C GLU A 29 1.21 4.64 -7.43
N TRP A 30 1.41 3.81 -8.46
CA TRP A 30 2.01 4.25 -9.72
C TRP A 30 0.99 4.97 -10.61
N ARG A 31 -0.30 4.61 -10.47
CA ARG A 31 -1.41 5.19 -11.21
C ARG A 31 -1.26 5.04 -12.74
N CYS A 32 -0.48 4.06 -13.19
CA CYS A 32 -0.16 3.81 -14.60
C CYS A 32 -0.67 2.44 -15.02
N ASP A 33 -1.16 2.28 -16.25
CA ASP A 33 -1.67 0.99 -16.74
C ASP A 33 -0.58 0.25 -17.53
N TYR A 34 0.27 -0.51 -16.84
CA TYR A 34 1.32 -1.35 -17.43
C TYR A 34 1.43 -2.71 -16.72
N THR A 35 2.09 -3.66 -17.36
CA THR A 35 2.34 -5.00 -16.80
C THR A 35 3.76 -5.13 -16.25
N ILE A 36 3.97 -6.01 -15.28
CA ILE A 36 5.31 -6.28 -14.74
C ILE A 36 6.29 -6.75 -15.82
N VAL A 37 5.79 -7.48 -16.82
CA VAL A 37 6.59 -7.95 -17.97
C VAL A 37 7.09 -6.76 -18.78
N GLN A 38 6.22 -5.82 -19.16
CA GLN A 38 6.62 -4.60 -19.87
C GLN A 38 7.65 -3.78 -19.09
N TYR A 39 7.55 -3.76 -17.75
CA TYR A 39 8.54 -3.11 -16.92
C TYR A 39 9.89 -3.84 -16.96
N GLN A 40 9.90 -5.16 -16.83
CA GLN A 40 11.12 -5.99 -16.88
C GLN A 40 11.81 -5.93 -18.25
N THR A 41 11.03 -5.92 -19.34
CA THR A 41 11.54 -5.81 -20.72
C THR A 41 11.84 -4.38 -21.14
N LYS A 42 11.56 -3.39 -20.28
CA LYS A 42 11.73 -1.96 -20.56
C LYS A 42 10.93 -1.46 -21.77
N THR A 43 9.73 -2.01 -21.98
CA THR A 43 8.85 -1.74 -23.13
C THR A 43 7.50 -1.15 -22.72
N ILE A 44 7.46 -0.40 -21.61
CA ILE A 44 6.24 0.35 -21.23
C ILE A 44 5.92 1.37 -22.35
N PRO A 45 4.74 1.30 -22.98
CA PRO A 45 4.37 2.25 -24.01
C PRO A 45 3.95 3.56 -23.33
N TRP A 46 4.80 4.58 -23.41
CA TRP A 46 4.56 5.89 -22.78
C TRP A 46 3.52 6.72 -23.56
N ASN A 47 2.29 6.21 -23.64
CA ASN A 47 1.16 6.81 -24.35
C ASN A 47 0.00 7.15 -23.39
N TYR A 48 -0.95 7.97 -23.84
CA TYR A 48 -2.07 8.44 -23.02
C TYR A 48 -2.83 7.33 -22.29
N PRO A 49 -3.18 6.19 -22.92
CA PRO A 49 -3.81 5.07 -22.22
C PRO A 49 -3.08 4.64 -20.93
N VAL A 50 -1.74 4.60 -20.94
CA VAL A 50 -0.95 4.16 -19.79
C VAL A 50 -0.97 5.18 -18.66
N TYR A 51 -0.84 6.48 -18.94
CA TYR A 51 -0.77 7.51 -17.90
C TYR A 51 -2.09 8.26 -17.64
N ARG A 52 -3.17 7.92 -18.34
CA ARG A 52 -4.48 8.57 -18.20
C ARG A 52 -4.94 8.65 -16.76
N ARG A 53 -4.82 7.54 -16.01
CA ARG A 53 -5.23 7.51 -14.58
C ARG A 53 -4.34 8.44 -13.75
N ALA A 54 -3.03 8.37 -13.93
CA ALA A 54 -2.09 9.25 -13.26
C ALA A 54 -2.46 10.73 -13.48
N LEU A 55 -2.73 11.15 -14.72
CA LEU A 55 -3.13 12.52 -15.03
C LEU A 55 -4.39 12.94 -14.30
N TRP A 56 -5.46 12.14 -14.37
CA TRP A 56 -6.73 12.50 -13.73
C TRP A 56 -6.60 12.57 -12.21
N ILE A 57 -5.84 11.67 -11.59
CA ILE A 57 -5.60 11.72 -10.14
C ILE A 57 -4.72 12.93 -9.79
N GLN A 58 -3.71 13.24 -10.60
CA GLN A 58 -2.82 14.38 -10.39
C GLN A 58 -3.56 15.71 -10.48
N ILE A 59 -4.42 15.89 -11.49
CA ILE A 59 -5.25 17.07 -11.66
C ILE A 59 -6.14 17.25 -10.43
N ARG A 60 -6.79 16.17 -9.96
CA ARG A 60 -7.62 16.21 -8.75
C ARG A 60 -6.83 16.57 -7.50
N ALA A 61 -5.63 16.00 -7.33
CA ALA A 61 -4.77 16.30 -6.20
C ALA A 61 -4.38 17.78 -6.18
N TRP A 62 -3.98 18.35 -7.31
CA TRP A 62 -3.63 19.77 -7.40
C TRP A 62 -4.81 20.71 -7.22
N ILE A 63 -6.02 20.35 -7.70
CA ILE A 63 -7.24 21.10 -7.41
C ILE A 63 -7.50 21.13 -5.90
N LEU A 64 -7.35 19.99 -5.21
CA LEU A 64 -7.54 19.91 -3.76
C LEU A 64 -6.48 20.68 -2.98
N ILE A 65 -5.21 20.62 -3.40
CA ILE A 65 -4.12 21.41 -2.82
C ILE A 65 -4.41 22.90 -2.99
N ALA A 66 -4.76 23.34 -4.20
CA ALA A 66 -5.09 24.73 -4.47
C ALA A 66 -6.27 25.20 -3.62
N TYR A 67 -7.34 24.41 -3.56
CA TYR A 67 -8.52 24.72 -2.74
C TYR A 67 -8.22 24.79 -1.25
N THR A 68 -7.43 23.84 -0.73
CA THR A 68 -7.05 23.82 0.68
C THR A 68 -6.18 25.03 1.00
N PHE A 69 -5.25 25.37 0.11
CA PHE A 69 -4.42 26.57 0.23
C PHE A 69 -5.26 27.85 0.24
N THR A 70 -6.19 28.02 -0.71
CA THR A 70 -7.05 29.22 -0.74
C THR A 70 -7.94 29.29 0.50
N SER A 71 -8.50 28.18 0.97
CA SER A 71 -9.33 28.15 2.18
C SER A 71 -8.60 28.49 3.48
N LEU A 72 -7.26 28.33 3.52
CA LEU A 72 -6.44 28.61 4.69
C LEU A 72 -5.86 30.02 4.71
N PHE A 73 -5.57 30.58 3.53
CA PHE A 73 -4.76 31.80 3.42
C PHE A 73 -5.49 32.96 2.73
N ILE A 74 -6.72 32.77 2.23
CA ILE A 74 -7.52 33.81 1.55
C ILE A 74 -8.87 33.93 2.25
N ASP A 75 -9.00 34.95 3.10
CA ASP A 75 -10.18 35.14 3.96
C ASP A 75 -11.45 35.62 3.21
N ASP A 76 -11.29 36.19 2.00
CA ASP A 76 -12.36 36.87 1.24
C ASP A 76 -12.82 36.13 -0.04
N ASP A 77 -12.54 34.82 -0.17
CA ASP A 77 -12.97 34.08 -1.36
C ASP A 77 -14.41 33.55 -1.21
N ILE A 78 -15.34 34.18 -1.94
CA ILE A 78 -16.77 33.85 -2.01
C ILE A 78 -17.01 32.37 -2.37
N TYR A 79 -16.05 31.74 -3.06
CA TYR A 79 -16.15 30.33 -3.48
C TYR A 79 -15.44 29.35 -2.55
N CYS A 80 -14.70 29.83 -1.55
CA CYS A 80 -14.05 28.97 -0.57
C CYS A 80 -14.89 28.81 0.69
N PHE A 81 -14.85 27.62 1.28
CA PHE A 81 -15.42 27.42 2.61
C PHE A 81 -14.56 28.13 3.65
N GLN A 82 -15.17 29.04 4.39
CA GLN A 82 -14.53 29.64 5.56
C GLN A 82 -14.50 28.62 6.70
N LEU A 83 -13.30 28.26 7.15
CA LEU A 83 -13.11 27.31 8.27
C LEU A 83 -13.84 27.76 9.54
N ASN A 84 -13.91 29.08 9.77
CA ASN A 84 -14.64 29.70 10.88
C ASN A 84 -16.12 29.30 10.94
N TYR A 85 -16.76 29.08 9.78
CA TYR A 85 -18.15 28.62 9.74
C TYR A 85 -18.28 27.17 10.26
N PHE A 86 -17.35 26.29 9.89
CA PHE A 86 -17.31 24.92 10.42
C PHE A 86 -16.99 24.87 11.91
N GLU A 87 -16.06 25.71 12.37
CA GLU A 87 -15.74 25.87 13.79
C GLU A 87 -16.99 26.24 14.60
N SER A 88 -17.82 27.14 14.06
CA SER A 88 -19.08 27.54 14.70
C SER A 88 -20.11 26.41 14.79
N ILE A 89 -20.23 25.58 13.74
CA ILE A 89 -21.17 24.44 13.71
C ILE A 89 -20.69 23.32 14.63
N LEU A 90 -19.41 22.96 14.56
CA LEU A 90 -18.81 21.86 15.30
C LEU A 90 -18.47 22.23 16.75
N LYS A 91 -18.53 23.53 17.09
CA LYS A 91 -18.07 24.07 18.37
C LYS A 91 -16.63 23.65 18.67
N THR A 92 -15.77 23.78 17.67
CA THR A 92 -14.34 23.46 17.73
C THR A 92 -13.54 24.69 17.40
N GLU A 93 -12.32 24.78 17.90
CA GLU A 93 -11.37 25.83 17.56
C GLU A 93 -10.17 25.23 16.83
N ARG A 94 -9.47 26.05 16.04
CA ARG A 94 -8.20 25.72 15.38
C ARG A 94 -8.30 24.65 14.30
N LEU A 95 -9.36 24.68 13.47
CA LEU A 95 -9.45 23.87 12.25
C LEU A 95 -8.39 24.28 11.20
N ASP A 96 -7.81 25.47 11.32
CA ASP A 96 -6.63 25.92 10.59
C ASP A 96 -5.48 24.89 10.68
N LEU A 97 -5.19 24.38 11.88
CA LEU A 97 -4.12 23.39 12.12
C LEU A 97 -4.40 22.06 11.39
N LEU A 98 -5.67 21.65 11.34
CA LEU A 98 -6.06 20.45 10.61
C LEU A 98 -5.91 20.65 9.10
N GLY A 99 -6.30 21.82 8.59
CA GLY A 99 -6.09 22.19 7.20
C GLY A 99 -4.62 22.22 6.81
N ASP A 100 -3.77 22.84 7.64
CA ASP A 100 -2.31 22.86 7.45
C ASP A 100 -1.73 21.45 7.38
N PHE A 101 -2.13 20.58 8.30
CA PHE A 101 -1.70 19.18 8.30
C PHE A 101 -2.13 18.46 7.01
N ILE A 102 -3.38 18.63 6.58
CA ILE A 102 -3.89 18.03 5.33
C ILE A 102 -3.09 18.54 4.13
N LEU A 103 -2.83 19.84 4.05
CA LEU A 103 -2.06 20.45 2.97
C LEU A 103 -0.64 19.88 2.91
N ILE A 104 0.06 19.79 4.05
CA ILE A 104 1.39 19.20 4.14
C ILE A 104 1.38 17.74 3.67
N VAL A 105 0.41 16.94 4.13
CA VAL A 105 0.27 15.53 3.75
C VAL A 105 0.05 15.38 2.24
N LEU A 106 -0.84 16.19 1.64
CA LEU A 106 -1.08 16.18 0.20
C LEU A 106 0.18 16.51 -0.58
N LEU A 107 0.93 17.55 -0.18
CA LEU A 107 2.19 17.92 -0.82
C LEU A 107 3.25 16.82 -0.73
N ILE A 108 3.40 16.17 0.43
CA ILE A 108 4.32 15.05 0.62
C ILE A 108 3.95 13.88 -0.29
N LEU A 109 2.67 13.51 -0.35
CA LEU A 109 2.20 12.40 -1.19
C LEU A 109 2.48 12.66 -2.66
N GLU A 110 2.23 13.87 -3.15
CA GLU A 110 2.50 14.22 -4.54
C GLU A 110 4.00 14.29 -4.84
N TYR A 111 4.82 14.80 -3.91
CA TYR A 111 6.28 14.73 -4.03
C TYR A 111 6.80 13.29 -4.14
N ILE A 112 6.32 12.39 -3.28
CA ILE A 112 6.67 10.95 -3.32
C ILE A 112 6.28 10.37 -4.67
N TRP A 113 5.09 10.69 -5.17
CA TRP A 113 4.62 10.22 -6.46
C TRP A 113 5.54 10.68 -7.60
N PHE A 114 5.88 11.97 -7.68
CA PHE A 114 6.79 12.48 -8.71
C PHE A 114 8.16 11.80 -8.70
N ARG A 115 8.74 11.60 -7.50
CA ARG A 115 10.01 10.88 -7.33
C ARG A 115 9.92 9.43 -7.85
N ASN A 116 8.84 8.74 -7.51
CA ASN A 116 8.61 7.37 -7.93
C ASN A 116 8.33 7.28 -9.44
N PHE A 117 7.58 8.23 -10.00
CA PHE A 117 7.31 8.30 -11.43
C PHE A 117 8.60 8.49 -12.25
N ARG A 118 9.52 9.34 -11.78
CA ARG A 118 10.86 9.47 -12.39
C ARG A 118 11.65 8.15 -12.35
N SER A 119 11.56 7.43 -11.24
CA SER A 119 12.20 6.12 -11.08
C SER A 119 11.57 5.05 -11.97
N LEU A 120 10.25 5.10 -12.16
CA LEU A 120 9.51 4.23 -13.07
C LEU A 120 9.95 4.46 -14.53
N ARG A 121 10.05 5.73 -14.96
CA ARG A 121 10.52 6.10 -16.30
C ARG A 121 11.93 5.61 -16.63
N THR A 122 12.78 5.50 -15.62
CA THR A 122 14.17 5.03 -15.79
C THR A 122 14.32 3.53 -15.52
N TYR A 123 13.22 2.81 -15.24
CA TYR A 123 13.22 1.40 -14.87
C TYR A 123 14.09 1.09 -13.63
N ARG A 124 14.17 2.05 -12.71
CA ARG A 124 14.93 1.98 -11.45
C ARG A 124 14.03 1.89 -10.22
N LEU A 125 12.75 1.55 -10.42
CA LEU A 125 11.80 1.40 -9.33
C LEU A 125 12.12 0.12 -8.55
N GLY A 126 12.71 0.29 -7.36
CA GLY A 126 13.17 -0.80 -6.50
C GLY A 126 12.05 -1.81 -6.20
N PHE A 127 10.83 -1.32 -5.96
CA PHE A 127 9.65 -2.15 -5.73
C PHE A 127 9.41 -3.14 -6.87
N ASN A 128 9.28 -2.67 -8.11
CA ASN A 128 9.03 -3.54 -9.27
C ASN A 128 10.17 -4.54 -9.48
N ASN A 129 11.42 -4.14 -9.21
CA ASN A 129 12.58 -5.04 -9.27
C ASN A 129 12.52 -6.16 -8.22
N VAL A 130 11.99 -5.88 -7.03
CA VAL A 130 11.77 -6.88 -5.97
C VAL A 130 10.61 -7.79 -6.36
N ILE A 131 9.46 -7.22 -6.73
CA ILE A 131 8.27 -8.01 -7.10
C ILE A 131 8.53 -8.90 -8.30
N GLY A 132 9.20 -8.39 -9.35
CA GLY A 132 9.58 -9.20 -10.51
C GLY A 132 10.40 -10.44 -10.11
N ARG A 133 11.31 -10.32 -9.15
CA ARG A 133 12.07 -11.46 -8.63
C ARG A 133 11.20 -12.42 -7.81
N MET A 134 10.27 -11.90 -7.01
CA MET A 134 9.37 -12.72 -6.19
C MET A 134 8.32 -13.47 -7.01
N ILE A 135 7.91 -12.95 -8.17
CA ILE A 135 6.99 -13.63 -9.10
C ILE A 135 7.65 -14.87 -9.74
N HIS A 136 8.96 -14.86 -9.95
CA HIS A 136 9.73 -15.99 -10.48
C HIS A 136 10.32 -16.90 -9.39
N TYR A 137 9.78 -16.83 -8.18
CA TYR A 137 10.30 -17.57 -7.04
C TYR A 137 10.04 -19.08 -7.14
N ASP A 138 11.07 -19.90 -6.91
CA ASP A 138 10.99 -21.36 -6.98
C ASP A 138 10.14 -21.96 -5.83
N LYS A 139 9.03 -22.59 -6.21
CA LYS A 139 8.06 -23.25 -5.31
C LYS A 139 8.70 -24.32 -4.44
N LYS A 140 9.71 -25.03 -4.92
CA LYS A 140 10.37 -26.12 -4.18
C LYS A 140 11.09 -25.65 -2.92
N ARG A 141 11.30 -24.34 -2.78
CA ARG A 141 12.00 -23.77 -1.64
C ARG A 141 11.14 -23.73 -0.38
N LEU A 142 9.82 -23.64 -0.48
CA LEU A 142 8.92 -23.62 0.70
C LEU A 142 8.36 -25.01 0.97
N THR A 143 8.28 -25.39 2.25
CA THR A 143 7.50 -26.56 2.67
C THR A 143 6.00 -26.33 2.43
N GLU A 144 5.29 -27.38 2.02
CA GLU A 144 3.85 -27.31 1.69
C GLU A 144 3.01 -26.75 2.85
N LYS A 145 3.31 -27.17 4.08
CA LYS A 145 2.65 -26.65 5.29
C LYS A 145 2.78 -25.12 5.42
N ASN A 146 3.99 -24.58 5.22
CA ASN A 146 4.23 -23.15 5.34
C ASN A 146 3.62 -22.38 4.16
N HIS A 147 3.61 -22.99 2.97
CA HIS A 147 2.93 -22.45 1.80
C HIS A 147 1.43 -22.25 2.07
N GLN A 148 0.75 -23.28 2.57
CA GLN A 148 -0.68 -23.21 2.88
C GLN A 148 -1.00 -22.19 3.99
N ILE A 149 -0.17 -22.13 5.04
CA ILE A 149 -0.35 -21.16 6.15
C ILE A 149 -0.27 -19.72 5.62
N LEU A 150 0.74 -19.41 4.80
CA LEU A 150 0.91 -18.07 4.25
C LEU A 150 -0.24 -17.65 3.33
N ILE A 151 -0.73 -18.58 2.51
CA ILE A 151 -1.89 -18.34 1.64
C ILE A 151 -3.16 -18.08 2.45
N ASN A 152 -3.45 -18.94 3.43
CA ASN A 152 -4.64 -18.79 4.26
C ASN A 152 -4.60 -17.47 5.04
N LYS A 153 -3.43 -17.11 5.58
CA LYS A 153 -3.23 -15.84 6.29
C LYS A 153 -3.42 -14.64 5.37
N TYR A 154 -2.88 -14.68 4.15
CA TYR A 154 -3.08 -13.62 3.15
C TYR A 154 -4.55 -13.45 2.76
N ASN A 155 -5.25 -14.55 2.48
CA ASN A 155 -6.66 -14.52 2.08
C ASN A 155 -7.54 -13.98 3.22
N LEU A 156 -7.27 -14.37 4.46
CA LEU A 156 -7.96 -13.84 5.65
C LEU A 156 -7.72 -12.33 5.81
N MET A 157 -6.46 -11.88 5.69
CA MET A 157 -6.16 -10.45 5.73
C MET A 157 -6.90 -9.71 4.63
N CYS A 158 -6.84 -10.20 3.39
CA CYS A 158 -7.56 -9.57 2.28
C CYS A 158 -9.05 -9.41 2.60
N LEU A 159 -9.70 -10.44 3.15
CA LEU A 159 -11.11 -10.38 3.52
C LEU A 159 -11.39 -9.30 4.58
N ILE A 160 -10.59 -9.28 5.66
CA ILE A 160 -10.73 -8.28 6.74
C ILE A 160 -10.55 -6.87 6.19
N TYR A 161 -9.46 -6.64 5.46
CA TYR A 161 -9.11 -5.31 4.97
C TYR A 161 -10.04 -4.81 3.86
N ILE A 162 -10.55 -5.68 3.00
CA ILE A 162 -11.62 -5.33 2.07
C ILE A 162 -12.88 -4.91 2.84
N GLY A 163 -13.25 -5.66 3.88
CA GLY A 163 -14.38 -5.31 4.74
C GLY A 163 -14.21 -3.93 5.38
N LEU A 164 -13.05 -3.67 5.99
CA LEU A 164 -12.72 -2.37 6.58
C LEU A 164 -12.72 -1.24 5.54
N TYR A 165 -12.15 -1.49 4.36
CA TYR A 165 -12.19 -0.55 3.26
C TYR A 165 -13.64 -0.22 2.90
N GLN A 166 -14.48 -1.21 2.57
CA GLN A 166 -15.89 -0.96 2.20
C GLN A 166 -16.67 -0.24 3.31
N LEU A 167 -16.46 -0.60 4.58
CA LEU A 167 -17.08 0.08 5.71
C LEU A 167 -16.65 1.55 5.78
N SER A 168 -15.35 1.83 5.63
CA SER A 168 -14.86 3.22 5.60
C SER A 168 -15.50 4.03 4.47
N ARG A 169 -15.64 3.45 3.27
CA ARG A 169 -16.28 4.11 2.13
C ARG A 169 -17.73 4.49 2.43
N VAL A 170 -18.48 3.58 3.05
CA VAL A 170 -19.88 3.82 3.44
C VAL A 170 -19.95 4.98 4.43
N ILE A 171 -19.11 4.97 5.48
CA ILE A 171 -19.06 6.02 6.50
C ILE A 171 -18.68 7.38 5.88
N PHE A 172 -17.66 7.43 5.03
CA PHE A 172 -17.25 8.67 4.37
C PHE A 172 -18.35 9.19 3.42
N SER A 173 -18.98 8.30 2.65
CA SER A 173 -20.05 8.68 1.73
C SER A 173 -21.29 9.22 2.47
N SER A 174 -21.65 8.65 3.62
CA SER A 174 -22.77 9.16 4.42
C SER A 174 -22.45 10.50 5.06
N LEU A 175 -21.21 10.71 5.54
CA LEU A 175 -20.77 11.97 6.11
C LEU A 175 -20.87 13.13 5.10
N ILE A 176 -20.50 12.88 3.84
CA ILE A 176 -20.62 13.88 2.75
C ILE A 176 -22.07 14.27 2.50
N ILE A 177 -22.99 13.29 2.51
CA ILE A 177 -24.42 13.55 2.33
C ILE A 177 -24.95 14.38 3.49
N VAL A 178 -24.58 14.05 4.73
CA VAL A 178 -24.98 14.80 5.92
C VAL A 178 -24.45 16.24 5.87
N LEU A 179 -23.17 16.43 5.54
CA LEU A 179 -22.59 17.77 5.35
C LEU A 179 -23.35 18.54 4.27
N PHE A 180 -23.61 17.94 3.12
CA PHE A 180 -24.38 18.59 2.05
C PHE A 180 -25.79 19.03 2.50
N ILE A 181 -26.50 18.21 3.28
CA ILE A 181 -27.82 18.57 3.82
C ILE A 181 -27.72 19.76 4.79
N LEU A 182 -26.70 19.77 5.66
CA LEU A 182 -26.46 20.88 6.59
C LEU A 182 -26.14 22.20 5.86
N PHE A 183 -25.43 22.12 4.72
CA PHE A 183 -25.10 23.30 3.91
C PHE A 183 -26.25 23.87 3.10
N LYS A 184 -27.26 23.06 2.75
CA LYS A 184 -28.47 23.51 2.03
C LYS A 184 -29.32 24.52 2.84
N ILE A 185 -28.93 24.83 4.08
CA ILE A 185 -29.58 25.84 4.93
C ILE A 185 -29.05 27.27 4.61
N GLY A 186 -27.97 27.42 3.82
CA GLY A 186 -27.51 28.71 3.29
C GLY A 186 -28.15 29.07 1.94
N ASP A 187 -28.37 30.36 1.67
CA ASP A 187 -29.17 30.86 0.53
C ASP A 187 -28.43 30.94 -0.83
N ASP A 188 -27.09 30.75 -0.88
CA ASP A 188 -26.31 30.92 -2.12
C ASP A 188 -26.03 29.59 -2.85
N TRP A 189 -26.77 29.36 -3.94
CA TRP A 189 -26.71 28.12 -4.72
C TRP A 189 -25.38 27.90 -5.44
N ASP A 190 -24.70 28.96 -5.90
CA ASP A 190 -23.45 28.82 -6.66
C ASP A 190 -22.32 28.33 -5.76
N GLN A 191 -22.22 28.90 -4.56
CA GLN A 191 -21.27 28.47 -3.53
C GLN A 191 -21.54 27.03 -3.10
N ILE A 192 -22.81 26.64 -2.92
CA ILE A 192 -23.19 25.27 -2.55
C ILE A 192 -22.80 24.26 -3.64
N ILE A 193 -23.07 24.57 -4.91
CA ILE A 193 -22.74 23.68 -6.03
C ILE A 193 -21.22 23.51 -6.14
N PHE A 194 -20.47 24.61 -6.10
CA PHE A 194 -19.01 24.57 -6.19
C PHE A 194 -18.40 23.75 -5.03
N SER A 195 -18.86 24.03 -3.82
CA SER A 195 -18.51 23.31 -2.60
C SER A 195 -18.80 21.82 -2.67
N PHE A 196 -19.95 21.43 -3.20
CA PHE A 196 -20.31 20.03 -3.39
C PHE A 196 -19.36 19.33 -4.38
N ILE A 197 -19.00 20.00 -5.48
CA ILE A 197 -18.02 19.49 -6.44
C ILE A 197 -16.67 19.26 -5.76
N ILE A 198 -16.19 20.22 -4.98
CA ILE A 198 -14.91 20.09 -4.27
C ILE A 198 -14.96 18.96 -3.23
N MET A 199 -16.02 18.87 -2.43
CA MET A 199 -16.20 17.80 -1.45
C MET A 199 -16.27 16.42 -2.13
N PHE A 200 -16.93 16.33 -3.29
CA PHE A 200 -16.95 15.11 -4.09
C PHE A 200 -15.58 14.74 -4.66
N LEU A 201 -14.78 15.73 -5.11
CA LEU A 201 -13.40 15.50 -5.53
C LEU A 201 -12.52 15.05 -4.36
N ALA A 202 -12.68 15.64 -3.19
CA ALA A 202 -11.98 15.28 -1.96
C ALA A 202 -12.29 13.85 -1.55
N PHE A 203 -13.57 13.45 -1.63
CA PHE A 203 -14.00 12.07 -1.41
C PHE A 203 -13.35 11.09 -2.38
N LEU A 204 -13.40 11.37 -3.69
CA LEU A 204 -12.78 10.49 -4.67
C LEU A 204 -11.26 10.37 -4.47
N HIS A 205 -10.61 11.40 -3.95
CA HIS A 205 -9.19 11.38 -3.64
C HIS A 205 -8.88 10.62 -2.34
N SER A 206 -9.68 10.81 -1.28
CA SER A 206 -9.52 10.09 -0.02
C SER A 206 -9.74 8.59 -0.19
N GLU A 207 -10.65 8.17 -1.06
CA GLU A 207 -10.86 6.77 -1.45
C GLU A 207 -9.59 6.14 -2.03
N ILE A 208 -8.83 6.88 -2.86
CA ILE A 208 -7.57 6.42 -3.45
C ILE A 208 -6.50 6.27 -2.36
N ILE A 209 -6.40 7.25 -1.45
CA ILE A 209 -5.43 7.21 -0.33
C ILE A 209 -5.75 6.05 0.63
N LEU A 210 -7.02 5.89 1.02
CA LEU A 210 -7.46 4.78 1.87
C LEU A 210 -7.20 3.43 1.22
N GLY A 211 -7.51 3.30 -0.08
CA GLY A 211 -7.21 2.11 -0.86
C GLY A 211 -5.70 1.79 -0.86
N LEU A 212 -4.85 2.80 -1.11
CA LEU A 212 -3.40 2.66 -1.04
C LEU A 212 -2.93 2.19 0.35
N PHE A 213 -3.44 2.82 1.42
CA PHE A 213 -3.06 2.49 2.80
C PHE A 213 -3.37 1.03 3.14
N PHE A 214 -4.62 0.59 2.94
CA PHE A 214 -5.04 -0.77 3.29
C PHE A 214 -4.31 -1.84 2.48
N VAL A 215 -4.14 -1.60 1.17
CA VAL A 215 -3.41 -2.52 0.31
C VAL A 215 -1.96 -2.62 0.74
N THR A 216 -1.29 -1.48 0.95
CA THR A 216 0.11 -1.46 1.33
C THR A 216 0.31 -2.22 2.64
N PHE A 217 -0.59 -2.03 3.60
CA PHE A 217 -0.55 -2.74 4.87
C PHE A 217 -0.69 -4.27 4.73
N VAL A 218 -1.68 -4.74 3.96
CA VAL A 218 -1.89 -6.18 3.69
C VAL A 218 -0.63 -6.81 3.11
N HIS A 219 -0.09 -6.20 2.07
CA HIS A 219 1.03 -6.77 1.33
C HIS A 219 2.36 -6.63 2.06
N PHE A 220 2.55 -5.55 2.82
CA PHE A 220 3.69 -5.40 3.72
C PHE A 220 3.68 -6.48 4.79
N THR A 221 2.54 -6.70 5.44
CA THR A 221 2.37 -7.73 6.48
C THR A 221 2.62 -9.13 5.91
N PHE A 222 2.08 -9.43 4.73
CA PHE A 222 2.36 -10.68 4.03
C PHE A 222 3.85 -10.85 3.72
N THR A 223 4.49 -9.82 3.15
CA THR A 223 5.91 -9.86 2.79
C THR A 223 6.78 -10.09 4.01
N PHE A 224 6.48 -9.44 5.12
CA PHE A 224 7.18 -9.64 6.38
C PHE A 224 7.06 -11.09 6.89
N GLU A 225 5.84 -11.65 6.89
CA GLU A 225 5.61 -13.03 7.31
C GLU A 225 6.24 -14.06 6.36
N PHE A 226 6.22 -13.78 5.06
CA PHE A 226 6.91 -14.58 4.05
C PHE A 226 8.41 -14.61 4.33
N LEU A 227 9.05 -13.44 4.49
CA LEU A 227 10.49 -13.33 4.78
C LEU A 227 10.86 -14.00 6.11
N LYS A 228 10.08 -13.78 7.16
CA LYS A 228 10.26 -14.42 8.47
C LYS A 228 10.20 -15.95 8.36
N THR A 229 9.22 -16.48 7.62
CA THR A 229 9.06 -17.92 7.41
C THR A 229 10.24 -18.51 6.64
N ARG A 230 10.73 -17.77 5.64
CA ARG A 230 11.91 -18.14 4.86
C ARG A 230 13.18 -18.18 5.69
N LEU A 231 13.42 -17.16 6.51
CA LEU A 231 14.58 -17.10 7.40
C LEU A 231 14.58 -18.29 8.37
N LYS A 232 13.43 -18.60 8.98
CA LYS A 232 13.29 -19.78 9.84
C LYS A 232 13.64 -21.09 9.12
N GLN A 233 13.14 -21.29 7.90
CA GLN A 233 13.45 -22.50 7.11
C GLN A 233 14.94 -22.61 6.78
N ILE A 234 15.58 -21.50 6.42
CA ILE A 234 17.02 -21.47 6.12
C ILE A 234 17.83 -21.80 7.37
N CYS A 235 17.47 -21.25 8.54
CA CYS A 235 18.15 -21.58 9.80
C CYS A 235 18.03 -23.07 10.13
N VAL A 236 16.83 -23.65 10.02
CA VAL A 236 16.63 -25.10 10.26
C VAL A 236 17.42 -25.94 9.27
N GLN A 237 17.44 -25.56 7.98
CA GLN A 237 18.23 -26.26 6.97
C GLN A 237 19.74 -26.15 7.26
N ALA A 238 20.22 -24.99 7.69
CA ALA A 238 21.62 -24.78 8.05
C ALA A 238 22.02 -25.59 9.30
N GLU A 239 21.15 -25.68 10.31
CA GLU A 239 21.35 -26.55 11.47
C GLU A 239 21.39 -28.03 11.10
N LEU A 240 20.45 -28.49 10.25
CA LEU A 240 20.45 -29.86 9.74
C LEU A 240 21.72 -30.16 8.92
N LEU A 241 22.19 -29.21 8.11
CA LEU A 241 23.45 -29.34 7.37
C LEU A 241 24.65 -29.45 8.32
N LYS A 242 24.70 -28.69 9.43
CA LYS A 242 25.74 -28.89 10.45
C LYS A 242 25.66 -30.29 11.05
N ILE A 243 24.47 -30.76 11.42
CA ILE A 243 24.27 -32.09 12.01
C ILE A 243 24.63 -33.21 11.04
N VAL A 244 24.43 -33.03 9.73
CA VAL A 244 24.74 -34.04 8.71
C VAL A 244 26.21 -34.00 8.29
N ILE A 245 26.81 -32.82 8.12
CA ILE A 245 28.20 -32.67 7.64
C ILE A 245 29.22 -33.01 8.73
N ILE A 246 28.98 -32.63 10.00
CA ILE A 246 29.90 -32.89 11.10
C ILE A 246 30.21 -34.40 11.29
N PRO A 247 29.23 -35.34 11.27
CA PRO A 247 29.50 -36.77 11.35
C PRO A 247 29.99 -37.40 10.04
N ILE A 248 29.84 -36.73 8.89
CA ILE A 248 30.40 -37.21 7.59
C ILE A 248 31.90 -36.89 7.50
N PHE A 249 32.35 -35.74 8.02
CA PHE A 249 33.77 -35.37 8.02
C PHE A 249 34.54 -35.85 9.26
N PHE A 250 33.86 -36.09 10.37
CA PHE A 250 34.46 -36.74 11.54
C PHE A 250 33.72 -38.05 11.82
N PRO A 251 34.30 -39.23 11.47
CA PRO A 251 33.68 -40.48 11.83
C PRO A 251 33.52 -40.53 13.36
N ILE A 252 32.40 -41.06 13.83
CA ILE A 252 31.96 -41.16 15.25
C ILE A 252 33.07 -41.68 16.20
N ARG A 253 34.08 -42.37 15.67
CA ARG A 253 35.30 -42.79 16.37
C ARG A 253 36.18 -41.62 16.86
N PHE A 254 36.22 -40.48 16.16
CA PHE A 254 37.01 -39.31 16.52
C PHE A 254 36.34 -38.49 17.65
N VAL A 255 35.01 -38.38 17.64
CA VAL A 255 34.25 -37.70 18.71
C VAL A 255 34.31 -38.50 20.02
N LYS A 256 34.26 -39.84 19.94
CA LYS A 256 34.46 -40.71 21.12
C LYS A 256 35.88 -40.59 21.70
N ASN A 257 36.90 -40.47 20.85
CA ASN A 257 38.28 -40.32 21.29
C ASN A 257 38.59 -38.92 21.86
N MET A 258 37.97 -37.83 21.36
CA MET A 258 38.11 -36.51 21.97
C MET A 258 37.44 -36.42 23.35
N ALA A 259 36.28 -37.05 23.55
CA ALA A 259 35.63 -37.10 24.86
C ALA A 259 36.52 -37.82 25.91
N ILE A 260 37.15 -38.94 25.50
CA ILE A 260 38.08 -39.70 26.36
C ILE A 260 39.38 -38.91 26.63
N TYR A 261 39.88 -38.13 25.66
CA TYR A 261 41.06 -37.27 25.86
C TYR A 261 40.77 -36.06 26.77
N SER A 262 39.58 -35.47 26.70
CA SER A 262 39.19 -34.35 27.58
C SER A 262 39.03 -34.76 29.06
N MET A 263 38.65 -36.01 29.34
CA MET A 263 38.54 -36.54 30.70
C MET A 263 39.88 -36.99 31.30
N ARG A 264 40.91 -37.25 30.50
CA ARG A 264 42.27 -37.60 30.99
C ARG A 264 43.17 -36.40 31.27
N LEU A 265 42.78 -35.20 30.83
CA LEU A 265 43.51 -33.96 31.12
C LEU A 265 43.03 -33.25 32.41
N GLN A 266 42.10 -33.86 33.13
CA GLN A 266 41.58 -33.38 34.42
C GLN A 266 42.02 -34.25 35.62
N HIS A 267 42.96 -35.18 35.43
CA HIS A 267 43.59 -35.97 36.49
C HIS A 267 45.11 -36.08 36.29
#